data_AF-A0A8J2Y717-F1
#
_entry.id   AF-A0A8J2Y717-F1
#
_cell.length_a   1.000
_cell.length_b   1.000
_cell.length_c   1.000
_cell.angle_alpha   90.00
_cell.angle_beta   90.00
_cell.angle_gamma   90.00
#
_symmetry.space_group_name_H-M   'P 1'
#
loop_
_entity.id
_entity.type
_entity.pdbx_description
1 polymer ?
#
loop_
_entity_poly.entity_id
_entity_poly.type
_entity_poly.pdbx_seq_one_letter_code
_entity_poly.pdbx_strand_id
1 'polypeptide(L)'
;MIEEKKFDYNSLIGFVLIALILIWMLYQNAPTEEELIERAKTEQVEKAADTTTTPAETPATPVVTETTTQEPASDSLRMEALKNQLGSFAYAATLPSATEEVTTLENDILELKISNKGGYIVEATLKKHKTFDSIPVYLIKDGNADFNLQFQADNRLLNTRDLFFEPSLTQSGENTILSMKLKASENQYLEYRYELKPGEYMLDFAIQTQGLNNIINTSNPAEALWQLKAHRKAKSISYENRYTEMLWEYEDGKDDYLGQGSLTEDDARDVTWIAYKQHFFTSVLLTDTPFKTAHFTSENLVEDEEIDSLYTKNFVSKFPLEFKAGELSYTMNWYYGPSDFKILDGYERNLDEIIPLGWGIFGWINKFLFMPLFTWLATWITSYGIIIIVMTILIKIALSPVQYKQYLSQAKMKILRPEIEEITKKYKDNAMKKQQETMKLYSKAGASPMAGCIPALMQLPVFYALFMFFPSAFDLRQKGFLWADDLSSYDSIAELPFYIPFYGDHVSLFPILASIAIFIYMMMTTGQTMQMQQQPGMPNMKFIMYLSPLIMLVFFNNFASGLSLYYFISNVITIGIMLVIKYFVLDEQKILAKIEEKKKQPKKQNRFQRKMSEIMEQAEKQKQIQEQKKKK
;
A
#
# COMPACT_ATOMS: atom_id res chain seq x y z
N MET A 1 -14.80 40.68 -39.92
CA MET A 1 -15.92 40.82 -38.97
C MET A 1 -15.66 39.89 -37.81
N ILE A 2 -15.77 40.41 -36.59
CA ILE A 2 -15.42 39.76 -35.33
C ILE A 2 -16.67 39.02 -34.85
N GLU A 3 -16.60 37.70 -34.68
CA GLU A 3 -17.55 36.96 -33.83
C GLU A 3 -16.91 36.79 -32.45
N GLU A 4 -17.45 37.52 -31.48
CA GLU A 4 -17.26 37.23 -30.07
C GLU A 4 -17.81 35.83 -29.77
N LYS A 5 -16.94 34.84 -29.60
CA LYS A 5 -17.37 33.54 -29.06
C LYS A 5 -17.69 33.69 -27.57
N LYS A 6 -18.95 34.00 -27.27
CA LYS A 6 -19.57 33.78 -25.97
C LYS A 6 -19.42 32.30 -25.59
N PHE A 7 -19.32 32.06 -24.27
CA PHE A 7 -19.29 30.74 -23.66
C PHE A 7 -20.38 29.85 -24.28
N ASP A 8 -19.97 28.72 -24.87
CA ASP A 8 -20.85 27.82 -25.59
C ASP A 8 -21.59 26.91 -24.60
N TYR A 9 -22.75 27.40 -24.13
CA TYR A 9 -23.66 26.67 -23.26
C TYR A 9 -24.11 25.34 -23.87
N ASN A 10 -24.15 25.23 -25.21
CA ASN A 10 -24.54 23.99 -25.88
C ASN A 10 -23.42 22.94 -25.81
N SER A 11 -22.15 23.35 -25.81
CA SER A 11 -21.02 22.46 -25.50
C SER A 11 -21.02 22.02 -24.03
N LEU A 12 -21.32 22.91 -23.08
CA LEU A 12 -21.44 22.55 -21.65
C LEU A 12 -22.58 21.54 -21.42
N ILE A 13 -23.75 21.80 -22.00
CA ILE A 13 -24.91 20.89 -21.94
C ILE A 13 -24.56 19.56 -22.63
N GLY A 14 -23.84 19.60 -23.76
CA GLY A 14 -23.34 18.41 -24.44
C GLY A 14 -22.42 17.56 -23.56
N PHE A 15 -21.49 18.16 -22.81
CA PHE A 15 -20.60 17.42 -21.91
C PHE A 15 -21.30 16.91 -20.65
N VAL A 16 -22.27 17.67 -20.10
CA VAL A 16 -23.09 17.19 -18.98
C VAL A 16 -23.97 16.02 -19.44
N LEU A 17 -24.53 16.07 -20.64
CA LEU A 17 -25.27 14.96 -21.23
C LEU A 17 -24.37 13.76 -21.51
N ILE A 18 -23.14 13.95 -22.02
CA ILE A 18 -22.18 12.85 -22.21
C ILE A 18 -21.76 12.25 -20.87
N ALA A 19 -21.52 13.05 -19.83
CA ALA A 19 -21.21 12.55 -18.49
C ALA A 19 -22.39 11.79 -17.88
N LEU A 20 -23.62 12.29 -18.03
CA LEU A 20 -24.84 11.59 -17.60
C LEU A 20 -25.10 10.31 -18.41
N ILE A 21 -24.82 10.31 -19.71
CA ILE A 21 -24.92 9.11 -20.57
C ILE A 21 -23.84 8.09 -20.19
N LEU A 22 -22.61 8.52 -19.88
CA LEU A 22 -21.55 7.62 -19.41
C LEU A 22 -21.89 7.04 -18.03
N ILE A 23 -22.42 7.84 -17.10
CA ILE A 23 -22.90 7.37 -15.79
C ILE A 23 -24.09 6.41 -15.98
N TRP A 24 -25.03 6.71 -16.87
CA TRP A 24 -26.17 5.85 -17.19
C TRP A 24 -25.75 4.55 -17.89
N MET A 25 -24.76 4.61 -18.78
CA MET A 25 -24.22 3.44 -19.48
C MET A 25 -23.39 2.56 -18.54
N LEU A 26 -22.70 3.16 -17.56
CA LEU A 26 -22.03 2.43 -16.47
C LEU A 26 -23.04 1.81 -15.49
N TYR A 27 -24.18 2.49 -15.23
CA TYR A 27 -25.26 1.96 -14.42
C TYR A 27 -26.04 0.82 -15.11
N GLN A 28 -26.23 0.88 -16.43
CA GLN A 28 -26.82 -0.21 -17.22
C GLN A 28 -25.88 -1.41 -17.42
N ASN A 29 -24.56 -1.17 -17.46
CA ASN A 29 -23.54 -2.22 -17.57
C ASN A 29 -23.04 -2.71 -16.20
N ALA A 30 -23.66 -2.27 -15.10
CA ALA A 30 -23.47 -2.90 -13.80
C ALA A 30 -24.15 -4.28 -13.85
N PRO A 31 -23.45 -5.38 -13.55
CA PRO A 31 -24.04 -6.71 -13.62
C PRO A 31 -25.22 -6.79 -12.64
N THR A 32 -26.40 -7.14 -13.15
CA THR A 32 -27.60 -7.34 -12.31
C THR A 32 -27.38 -8.48 -11.31
N GLU A 33 -28.02 -8.42 -10.14
CA GLU A 33 -27.95 -9.48 -9.09
C GLU A 33 -28.13 -10.90 -9.66
N GLU A 34 -28.99 -11.07 -10.67
CA GLU A 34 -29.20 -12.36 -11.34
C GLU A 34 -27.99 -12.84 -12.16
N GLU A 35 -27.24 -11.94 -12.81
CA GLU A 35 -25.99 -12.28 -13.52
C GLU A 35 -24.83 -12.55 -12.56
N LEU A 36 -24.80 -11.89 -11.39
CA LEU A 36 -23.85 -12.19 -10.31
C LEU A 36 -24.13 -13.56 -9.68
N ILE A 37 -25.41 -13.90 -9.48
CA ILE A 37 -25.84 -15.22 -9.01
C ILE A 37 -25.58 -16.30 -10.08
N GLU A 38 -25.78 -16.01 -11.37
CA GLU A 38 -25.45 -16.94 -12.45
C GLU A 38 -23.94 -17.12 -12.61
N ARG A 39 -23.11 -16.07 -12.50
CA ARG A 39 -21.64 -16.21 -12.48
C ARG A 39 -21.17 -17.00 -11.26
N ALA A 40 -21.72 -16.73 -10.07
CA ALA A 40 -21.44 -17.51 -8.87
C ALA A 40 -21.88 -18.97 -9.00
N LYS A 41 -23.00 -19.25 -9.68
CA LYS A 41 -23.44 -20.62 -10.01
C LYS A 41 -22.55 -21.28 -11.07
N THR A 42 -22.10 -20.54 -12.08
CA THR A 42 -21.26 -21.08 -13.16
C THR A 42 -19.86 -21.41 -12.63
N GLU A 43 -19.30 -20.56 -11.75
CA GLU A 43 -18.06 -20.83 -11.02
C GLU A 43 -18.22 -21.96 -9.99
N GLN A 44 -19.38 -22.10 -9.35
CA GLN A 44 -19.67 -23.26 -8.49
C GLN A 44 -19.84 -24.57 -9.28
N VAL A 45 -20.36 -24.51 -10.51
CA VAL A 45 -20.51 -25.68 -11.40
C VAL A 45 -19.17 -26.07 -12.02
N GLU A 46 -18.28 -25.12 -12.35
CA GLU A 46 -16.89 -25.43 -12.73
C GLU A 46 -16.09 -26.00 -11.55
N LYS A 47 -16.30 -25.51 -10.32
CA LYS A 47 -15.71 -26.10 -9.10
C LYS A 47 -16.26 -27.50 -8.78
N ALA A 48 -17.49 -27.82 -9.18
CA ALA A 48 -18.10 -29.14 -8.97
C ALA A 48 -17.76 -30.15 -10.08
N ALA A 49 -17.38 -29.70 -11.28
CA ALA A 49 -17.00 -30.57 -12.40
C ALA A 49 -15.62 -31.23 -12.21
N ASP A 50 -14.78 -30.69 -11.32
CA ASP A 50 -13.45 -31.25 -11.01
C ASP A 50 -13.46 -32.19 -9.79
N THR A 51 -14.64 -32.55 -9.27
CA THR A 51 -14.75 -33.53 -8.19
C THR A 51 -16.02 -34.35 -8.33
N THR A 52 -16.00 -35.40 -9.14
CA THR A 52 -16.98 -36.49 -8.99
C THR A 52 -16.44 -37.82 -9.51
N THR A 53 -16.08 -38.72 -8.59
CA THR A 53 -16.45 -40.13 -8.73
C THR A 53 -16.98 -40.68 -7.40
N THR A 54 -18.15 -41.33 -7.52
CA THR A 54 -18.78 -42.33 -6.64
C THR A 54 -19.61 -41.87 -5.41
N PRO A 55 -20.71 -42.59 -5.08
CA PRO A 55 -22.06 -42.02 -4.98
C PRO A 55 -22.66 -42.09 -3.56
N ALA A 56 -23.60 -41.19 -3.31
CA ALA A 56 -24.36 -41.11 -2.07
C ALA A 56 -25.46 -42.18 -1.98
N GLU A 57 -25.48 -42.92 -0.87
CA GLU A 57 -26.69 -43.52 -0.30
C GLU A 57 -27.19 -42.65 0.86
N THR A 58 -28.46 -42.31 0.78
CA THR A 58 -29.24 -41.56 1.77
C THR A 58 -29.35 -42.30 3.10
N PRO A 59 -29.39 -41.59 4.24
CA PRO A 59 -30.41 -41.96 5.23
C PRO A 59 -31.25 -40.78 5.72
N ALA A 60 -32.54 -41.10 5.87
CA ALA A 60 -33.57 -40.29 6.47
C ALA A 60 -33.31 -40.04 7.97
N THR A 61 -33.78 -38.88 8.42
CA THR A 61 -33.88 -38.44 9.82
C THR A 61 -34.75 -39.39 10.64
N PRO A 62 -34.47 -39.53 11.95
CA PRO A 62 -35.54 -39.31 12.90
C PRO A 62 -35.15 -38.47 14.12
N VAL A 63 -36.03 -37.50 14.39
CA VAL A 63 -36.59 -37.03 15.66
C VAL A 63 -35.89 -37.44 16.98
N VAL A 64 -35.61 -36.40 17.76
CA VAL A 64 -35.18 -36.37 19.17
C VAL A 64 -36.15 -37.10 20.11
N THR A 65 -35.62 -37.91 21.02
CA THR A 65 -36.25 -38.18 22.32
C THR A 65 -35.14 -38.32 23.37
N GLU A 66 -35.26 -37.52 24.44
CA GLU A 66 -34.38 -37.52 25.59
C GLU A 66 -34.50 -38.81 26.43
N THR A 67 -33.47 -39.00 27.25
CA THR A 67 -33.39 -39.88 28.44
C THR A 67 -32.93 -41.31 28.16
N THR A 68 -31.64 -41.56 28.33
CA THR A 68 -31.14 -42.65 29.19
C THR A 68 -29.71 -42.34 29.63
N THR A 69 -29.51 -42.30 30.95
CA THR A 69 -28.23 -42.48 31.65
C THR A 69 -27.33 -43.52 30.96
N GLN A 70 -26.13 -43.13 30.54
CA GLN A 70 -25.06 -44.07 30.21
C GLN A 70 -23.92 -43.95 31.24
N GLU A 71 -23.81 -45.00 32.04
CA GLU A 71 -22.57 -45.44 32.67
C GLU A 71 -21.51 -45.86 31.60
N PRO A 72 -20.22 -45.93 31.96
CA PRO A 72 -19.11 -45.82 31.02
C PRO A 72 -18.86 -47.13 30.27
N ALA A 73 -19.11 -47.14 28.97
CA ALA A 73 -18.57 -48.15 28.06
C ALA A 73 -17.12 -47.79 27.71
N SER A 74 -16.21 -48.34 28.52
CA SER A 74 -14.78 -48.63 28.34
C SER A 74 -13.87 -47.59 27.65
N ASP A 75 -12.99 -46.98 28.45
CA ASP A 75 -11.76 -46.32 28.00
C ASP A 75 -11.02 -47.14 26.92
N SER A 76 -11.07 -48.47 26.98
CA SER A 76 -10.43 -49.36 26.00
C SER A 76 -10.94 -49.20 24.56
N LEU A 77 -12.25 -49.04 24.32
CA LEU A 77 -12.79 -48.89 22.96
C LEU A 77 -12.46 -47.51 22.37
N ARG A 78 -12.48 -46.47 23.20
CA ARG A 78 -12.05 -45.11 22.82
C ARG A 78 -10.57 -45.08 22.46
N MET A 79 -9.74 -45.79 23.23
CA MET A 79 -8.31 -45.93 22.98
C MET A 79 -7.98 -46.65 21.67
N GLU A 80 -8.69 -47.74 21.37
CA GLU A 80 -8.52 -48.48 20.11
C GLU A 80 -8.88 -47.60 18.90
N ALA A 81 -9.98 -46.83 18.99
CA ALA A 81 -10.41 -45.90 17.95
C ALA A 81 -9.39 -44.78 17.72
N LEU A 82 -8.89 -44.15 18.79
CA LEU A 82 -7.84 -43.13 18.71
C LEU A 82 -6.56 -43.69 18.07
N LYS A 83 -6.14 -44.91 18.44
CA LYS A 83 -4.97 -45.55 17.85
C LYS A 83 -5.14 -45.85 16.37
N ASN A 84 -6.34 -46.25 15.94
CA ASN A 84 -6.64 -46.47 14.53
C ASN A 84 -6.57 -45.18 13.72
N GLN A 85 -7.02 -44.06 14.29
CA GLN A 85 -7.04 -42.76 13.63
C GLN A 85 -5.67 -42.05 13.66
N LEU A 86 -5.00 -42.03 14.80
CA LEU A 86 -3.82 -41.18 15.07
C LEU A 86 -2.50 -41.96 15.18
N GLY A 87 -2.55 -43.30 15.13
CA GLY A 87 -1.35 -44.14 15.27
C GLY A 87 -0.66 -43.93 16.62
N SER A 88 0.67 -43.79 16.60
CA SER A 88 1.49 -43.54 17.78
C SER A 88 1.14 -42.23 18.49
N PHE A 89 0.64 -41.23 17.77
CA PHE A 89 0.22 -39.94 18.36
C PHE A 89 -1.13 -40.00 19.09
N ALA A 90 -1.82 -41.16 19.07
CA ALA A 90 -2.97 -41.38 19.95
C ALA A 90 -2.63 -41.17 21.43
N TYR A 91 -1.37 -41.40 21.83
CA TYR A 91 -0.88 -41.15 23.19
C TYR A 91 -1.13 -39.70 23.64
N ALA A 92 -0.85 -38.71 22.78
CA ALA A 92 -1.10 -37.30 23.12
C ALA A 92 -2.58 -37.02 23.44
N ALA A 93 -3.51 -37.68 22.74
CA ALA A 93 -4.95 -37.53 22.97
C ALA A 93 -5.44 -38.20 24.27
N THR A 94 -4.57 -38.93 24.97
CA THR A 94 -4.87 -39.54 26.29
C THR A 94 -4.40 -38.71 27.46
N LEU A 95 -3.54 -37.72 27.21
CA LEU A 95 -2.96 -36.91 28.27
C LEU A 95 -4.02 -35.98 28.86
N PRO A 96 -3.90 -35.59 30.15
CA PRO A 96 -4.79 -34.60 30.75
C PRO A 96 -4.83 -33.26 30.02
N SER A 97 -3.76 -32.94 29.29
CA SER A 97 -3.62 -31.75 28.44
C SER A 97 -4.39 -31.80 27.12
N ALA A 98 -5.02 -32.94 26.77
CA ALA A 98 -5.81 -33.13 25.55
C ALA A 98 -7.17 -32.42 25.60
N THR A 99 -7.13 -31.10 25.78
CA THR A 99 -8.24 -30.18 25.87
C THR A 99 -8.02 -29.02 24.91
N GLU A 100 -9.04 -28.19 24.66
CA GLU A 100 -8.89 -26.93 23.91
C GLU A 100 -8.49 -25.75 24.81
N GLU A 101 -7.84 -26.04 25.94
CA GLU A 101 -7.30 -25.00 26.82
C GLU A 101 -6.12 -24.27 26.16
N VAL A 102 -5.89 -23.05 26.63
CA VAL A 102 -4.84 -22.16 26.12
C VAL A 102 -3.84 -21.82 27.21
N THR A 103 -2.56 -21.75 26.83
CA THR A 103 -1.49 -21.23 27.69
C THR A 103 -1.14 -19.81 27.25
N THR A 104 -1.06 -18.89 28.22
CA THR A 104 -0.70 -17.48 27.95
C THR A 104 0.80 -17.28 28.08
N LEU A 105 1.42 -16.67 27.06
CA LEU A 105 2.80 -16.24 27.01
C LEU A 105 2.83 -14.73 26.74
N GLU A 106 3.36 -13.93 27.67
CA GLU A 106 3.22 -12.48 27.60
C GLU A 106 4.41 -11.70 28.17
N ASN A 107 4.58 -10.47 27.69
CA ASN A 107 5.45 -9.44 28.26
C ASN A 107 4.66 -8.12 28.41
N ASP A 108 5.33 -6.98 28.55
CA ASP A 108 4.72 -5.66 28.77
C ASP A 108 4.05 -5.05 27.51
N ILE A 109 4.36 -5.55 26.32
CA ILE A 109 3.86 -5.03 25.03
C ILE A 109 3.09 -6.05 24.18
N LEU A 110 3.30 -7.35 24.39
CA LEU A 110 2.74 -8.45 23.62
C LEU A 110 2.10 -9.50 24.54
N GLU A 111 0.92 -9.99 24.17
CA GLU A 111 0.25 -11.15 24.76
C GLU A 111 -0.02 -12.18 23.68
N LEU A 112 0.35 -13.44 23.91
CA LEU A 112 0.07 -14.56 23.03
C LEU A 112 -0.69 -15.63 23.81
N LYS A 113 -1.74 -16.18 23.20
CA LYS A 113 -2.42 -17.38 23.70
C LYS A 113 -2.16 -18.53 22.74
N ILE A 114 -1.60 -19.61 23.25
CA ILE A 114 -1.22 -20.80 22.48
C ILE A 114 -2.18 -21.93 22.88
N SER A 115 -2.84 -22.54 21.90
CA SER A 115 -3.80 -23.62 22.13
C SER A 115 -3.09 -24.95 22.31
N ASN A 116 -3.55 -25.76 23.27
CA ASN A 116 -3.13 -27.16 23.41
C ASN A 116 -3.48 -27.95 22.14
N LYS A 117 -4.64 -27.68 21.52
CA LYS A 117 -4.97 -28.23 20.20
C LYS A 117 -4.24 -27.42 19.12
N GLY A 118 -3.46 -28.09 18.27
CA GLY A 118 -2.65 -27.44 17.24
C GLY A 118 -1.27 -26.97 17.71
N GLY A 119 -1.12 -26.63 18.98
CA GLY A 119 0.13 -26.10 19.52
C GLY A 119 0.49 -24.69 19.01
N TYR A 120 -0.40 -24.02 18.27
CA TYR A 120 -0.14 -22.73 17.63
C TYR A 120 -0.84 -21.56 18.33
N ILE A 121 -0.44 -20.34 17.95
CA ILE A 121 -0.95 -19.08 18.50
C ILE A 121 -2.37 -18.83 17.98
N VAL A 122 -3.35 -18.82 18.89
CA VAL A 122 -4.77 -18.57 18.59
C VAL A 122 -5.22 -17.15 18.96
N GLU A 123 -4.41 -16.43 19.74
CA GLU A 123 -4.62 -15.01 20.00
C GLU A 123 -3.26 -14.29 20.09
N ALA A 124 -3.13 -13.14 19.43
CA ALA A 124 -1.96 -12.29 19.49
C ALA A 124 -2.38 -10.82 19.66
N THR A 125 -2.14 -10.26 20.85
CA THR A 125 -2.62 -8.95 21.26
C THR A 125 -1.45 -7.98 21.48
N LEU A 126 -1.51 -6.81 20.85
CA LEU A 126 -0.54 -5.75 21.05
C LEU A 126 -1.02 -4.79 22.15
N LYS A 127 -0.50 -4.96 23.37
CA LYS A 127 -1.01 -4.32 24.59
C LYS A 127 -0.97 -2.79 24.59
N LYS A 128 -0.08 -2.19 23.81
CA LYS A 128 0.10 -0.72 23.72
C LYS A 128 -0.69 -0.07 22.58
N HIS A 129 -1.43 -0.85 21.79
CA HIS A 129 -2.05 -0.36 20.57
C HIS A 129 -3.55 -0.62 20.57
N LYS A 130 -4.31 0.35 20.05
CA LYS A 130 -5.76 0.25 19.88
C LYS A 130 -6.13 0.48 18.43
N THR A 131 -7.22 -0.11 17.95
CA THR A 131 -7.84 0.18 16.65
C THR A 131 -8.53 1.55 16.65
N PHE A 132 -9.08 1.96 15.50
CA PHE A 132 -9.78 3.25 15.34
C PHE A 132 -11.01 3.42 16.26
N ASP A 133 -11.65 2.31 16.64
CA ASP A 133 -12.80 2.23 17.55
C ASP A 133 -12.40 1.95 19.01
N SER A 134 -11.11 2.13 19.35
CA SER A 134 -10.57 2.07 20.72
C SER A 134 -10.52 0.69 21.40
N ILE A 135 -10.71 -0.40 20.65
CA ILE A 135 -10.45 -1.77 21.15
C ILE A 135 -8.96 -2.13 21.01
N PRO A 136 -8.40 -3.07 21.81
CA PRO A 136 -7.02 -3.52 21.64
C PRO A 136 -6.75 -4.05 20.22
N VAL A 137 -5.53 -3.86 19.73
CA VAL A 137 -5.13 -4.44 18.44
C VAL A 137 -4.87 -5.93 18.59
N TYR A 138 -5.67 -6.72 17.88
CA TYR A 138 -5.46 -8.14 17.69
C TYR A 138 -4.89 -8.40 16.29
N LEU A 139 -3.75 -9.09 16.23
CA LEU A 139 -3.22 -9.64 14.98
C LEU A 139 -3.89 -10.98 14.68
N ILE A 140 -4.01 -11.80 15.72
CA ILE A 140 -4.69 -13.09 15.68
C ILE A 140 -5.81 -13.06 16.72
N LYS A 141 -7.03 -13.40 16.31
CA LYS A 141 -8.21 -13.61 17.16
C LYS A 141 -9.36 -14.18 16.34
N ASP A 142 -10.29 -14.87 17.01
CA ASP A 142 -11.57 -15.32 16.45
C ASP A 142 -11.38 -16.27 15.24
N GLY A 143 -10.36 -17.14 15.32
CA GLY A 143 -10.08 -18.15 14.29
C GLY A 143 -9.58 -17.57 12.96
N ASN A 144 -9.06 -16.34 12.95
CA ASN A 144 -8.56 -15.70 11.73
C ASN A 144 -7.17 -16.21 11.29
N ALA A 145 -6.50 -17.06 12.06
CA ALA A 145 -5.20 -17.61 11.70
C ALA A 145 -5.17 -19.13 11.89
N ASP A 146 -4.32 -19.78 11.10
CA ASP A 146 -4.04 -21.21 11.23
C ASP A 146 -2.53 -21.45 11.01
N PHE A 147 -1.99 -22.40 11.76
CA PHE A 147 -0.65 -22.92 11.54
C PHE A 147 -0.68 -24.44 11.66
N ASN A 148 -0.29 -25.11 10.59
CA ASN A 148 -0.37 -26.55 10.49
C ASN A 148 0.92 -27.12 9.93
N LEU A 149 1.44 -28.16 10.57
CA LEU A 149 2.48 -29.00 10.02
C LEU A 149 1.86 -30.34 9.65
N GLN A 150 1.88 -30.65 8.36
CA GLN A 150 1.43 -31.92 7.82
C GLN A 150 2.63 -32.86 7.67
N PHE A 151 2.53 -34.07 8.20
CA PHE A 151 3.59 -35.07 8.12
C PHE A 151 3.01 -36.49 8.06
N GLN A 152 3.81 -37.42 7.55
CA GLN A 152 3.41 -38.82 7.47
C GLN A 152 3.96 -39.60 8.67
N ALA A 153 3.10 -40.28 9.42
CA ALA A 153 3.47 -41.14 10.55
C ALA A 153 2.64 -42.42 10.55
N ASP A 154 3.25 -43.57 10.82
CA ASP A 154 2.55 -44.88 10.81
C ASP A 154 1.67 -45.12 9.57
N ASN A 155 2.19 -44.75 8.38
CA ASN A 155 1.49 -44.77 7.09
C ASN A 155 0.20 -43.91 7.02
N ARG A 156 0.07 -42.91 7.89
CA ARG A 156 -1.05 -41.95 7.91
C ARG A 156 -0.54 -40.55 7.68
N LEU A 157 -1.34 -39.73 7.03
CA LEU A 157 -1.10 -38.30 6.90
C LEU A 157 -1.75 -37.61 8.10
N LEU A 158 -0.94 -36.95 8.94
CA LEU A 158 -1.39 -36.27 10.14
C LEU A 158 -1.18 -34.77 10.00
N ASN A 159 -2.05 -33.99 10.64
CA ASN A 159 -2.02 -32.53 10.67
C ASN A 159 -1.94 -32.08 12.12
N THR A 160 -0.92 -31.28 12.48
CA THR A 160 -0.77 -30.82 13.87
C THR A 160 -1.98 -30.03 14.36
N ARG A 161 -2.69 -29.30 13.48
CA ARG A 161 -3.90 -28.52 13.84
C ARG A 161 -5.01 -29.36 14.50
N ASP A 162 -5.02 -30.67 14.23
CA ASP A 162 -6.02 -31.62 14.75
C ASP A 162 -5.53 -32.40 15.98
N LEU A 163 -4.28 -32.18 16.40
CA LEU A 163 -3.62 -32.94 17.46
C LEU A 163 -3.41 -32.11 18.72
N PHE A 164 -3.30 -32.78 19.87
CA PHE A 164 -3.08 -32.13 21.16
C PHE A 164 -1.60 -32.13 21.54
N PHE A 165 -1.16 -30.98 22.04
CA PHE A 165 0.17 -30.73 22.56
C PHE A 165 0.09 -30.55 24.07
N GLU A 166 1.05 -31.11 24.79
CA GLU A 166 1.21 -30.89 26.22
C GLU A 166 2.05 -29.62 26.47
N PRO A 167 1.50 -28.61 27.18
CA PRO A 167 2.22 -27.38 27.49
C PRO A 167 3.15 -27.57 28.71
N SER A 168 4.32 -26.94 28.66
CA SER A 168 5.25 -26.80 29.79
C SER A 168 5.87 -25.41 29.78
N LEU A 169 5.58 -24.62 30.80
CA LEU A 169 6.11 -23.26 30.94
C LEU A 169 7.31 -23.23 31.88
N THR A 170 8.39 -22.60 31.43
CA THR A 170 9.65 -22.47 32.17
C THR A 170 10.21 -21.06 32.04
N GLN A 171 11.13 -20.69 32.91
CA GLN A 171 11.82 -19.40 32.90
C GLN A 171 13.32 -19.63 32.65
N SER A 172 13.92 -18.81 31.79
CA SER A 172 15.36 -18.79 31.55
C SER A 172 15.86 -17.35 31.67
N GLY A 173 16.37 -17.00 32.85
CA GLY A 173 16.66 -15.60 33.18
C GLY A 173 15.36 -14.79 33.24
N GLU A 174 15.25 -13.77 32.39
CA GLU A 174 14.03 -12.96 32.24
C GLU A 174 13.10 -13.44 31.10
N ASN A 175 13.52 -14.46 30.36
CA ASN A 175 12.76 -14.99 29.22
C ASN A 175 11.77 -16.04 29.70
N THR A 176 10.54 -15.95 29.21
CA THR A 176 9.52 -16.99 29.41
C THR A 176 9.55 -17.96 28.23
N ILE A 177 9.66 -19.25 28.51
CA ILE A 177 9.72 -20.31 27.51
C ILE A 177 8.48 -21.20 27.67
N LEU A 178 7.72 -21.35 26.59
CA LEU A 178 6.63 -22.30 26.48
C LEU A 178 7.04 -23.44 25.52
N SER A 179 7.10 -24.65 26.06
CA SER A 179 7.28 -25.87 25.28
C SER A 179 5.90 -26.53 25.08
N MET A 180 5.51 -26.71 23.82
CA MET A 180 4.31 -27.46 23.43
C MET A 180 4.77 -28.78 22.82
N LYS A 181 4.47 -29.91 23.45
CA LYS A 181 4.92 -31.24 22.99
C LYS A 181 3.78 -32.11 22.51
N LEU A 182 3.78 -32.43 21.22
CA LEU A 182 2.97 -33.48 20.64
C LEU A 182 3.67 -34.82 20.86
N LYS A 183 3.23 -35.56 21.89
CA LYS A 183 3.87 -36.81 22.33
C LYS A 183 3.34 -38.05 21.60
N ALA A 184 4.25 -38.85 21.06
CA ALA A 184 3.97 -40.23 20.65
C ALA A 184 4.23 -41.25 21.79
N SER A 185 5.10 -40.88 22.73
CA SER A 185 5.33 -41.56 24.02
C SER A 185 5.96 -40.59 25.01
N GLU A 186 6.29 -41.03 26.22
CA GLU A 186 6.94 -40.20 27.26
C GLU A 186 8.21 -39.47 26.77
N ASN A 187 9.00 -40.13 25.92
CA ASN A 187 10.32 -39.64 25.47
C ASN A 187 10.39 -39.38 23.97
N GLN A 188 9.29 -39.54 23.23
CA GLN A 188 9.24 -39.33 21.78
C GLN A 188 8.17 -38.29 21.45
N TYR A 189 8.59 -37.17 20.86
CA TYR A 189 7.70 -36.04 20.62
C TYR A 189 8.16 -35.13 19.50
N LEU A 190 7.18 -34.38 18.98
CA LEU A 190 7.39 -33.17 18.20
C LEU A 190 7.14 -31.98 19.11
N GLU A 191 8.06 -31.04 19.15
CA GLU A 191 8.03 -29.86 20.02
C GLU A 191 7.94 -28.58 19.21
N TYR A 192 6.98 -27.73 19.60
CA TYR A 192 6.97 -26.32 19.29
C TYR A 192 7.44 -25.56 20.54
N ARG A 193 8.60 -24.92 20.43
CA ARG A 193 9.20 -24.15 21.53
C ARG A 193 9.09 -22.67 21.23
N TYR A 194 8.36 -21.95 22.05
CA TYR A 194 8.23 -20.49 22.01
C TYR A 194 9.04 -19.87 23.14
N GLU A 195 9.85 -18.85 22.84
CA GLU A 195 10.58 -18.10 23.85
C GLU A 195 10.37 -16.60 23.64
N LEU A 196 9.75 -15.96 24.63
CA LEU A 196 9.42 -14.55 24.62
C LEU A 196 10.36 -13.79 25.56
N LYS A 197 11.01 -12.76 25.01
CA LYS A 197 11.90 -11.83 25.72
C LYS A 197 11.09 -10.65 26.28
N PRO A 198 11.48 -10.04 27.40
CA PRO A 198 10.87 -8.80 27.90
C PRO A 198 10.98 -7.66 26.88
N GLY A 199 9.94 -6.84 26.73
CA GLY A 199 9.97 -5.65 25.86
C GLY A 199 10.10 -5.91 24.35
N GLU A 200 9.97 -7.16 23.90
CA GLU A 200 10.16 -7.55 22.50
C GLU A 200 8.85 -7.96 21.81
N TYR A 201 8.70 -7.59 20.54
CA TYR A 201 7.64 -8.09 19.65
C TYR A 201 8.06 -9.36 18.89
N MET A 202 9.37 -9.62 18.81
CA MET A 202 9.93 -10.84 18.23
C MET A 202 10.09 -11.91 19.30
N LEU A 203 9.61 -13.12 19.00
CA LEU A 203 9.81 -14.31 19.82
C LEU A 203 10.62 -15.36 19.07
N ASP A 204 11.46 -16.09 19.78
CA ASP A 204 12.18 -17.23 19.22
C ASP A 204 11.21 -18.42 19.13
N PHE A 205 11.25 -19.12 18.00
CA PHE A 205 10.37 -20.24 17.71
C PHE A 205 11.18 -21.40 17.15
N ALA A 206 11.01 -22.60 17.71
CA ALA A 206 11.66 -23.79 17.18
C ALA A 206 10.68 -24.93 16.96
N ILE A 207 10.89 -25.67 15.87
CA ILE A 207 10.24 -26.95 15.59
C ILE A 207 11.30 -28.03 15.66
N GLN A 208 11.13 -28.95 16.61
CA GLN A 208 12.08 -30.02 16.85
C GLN A 208 11.36 -31.36 16.99
N THR A 209 11.98 -32.42 16.51
CA THR A 209 11.53 -33.78 16.83
C THR A 209 12.60 -34.50 17.66
N GLN A 210 12.15 -35.37 18.55
CA GLN A 210 13.01 -36.18 19.39
C GLN A 210 12.54 -37.64 19.35
N GLY A 211 13.37 -38.52 18.80
CA GLY A 211 13.14 -39.96 18.82
C GLY A 211 11.98 -40.41 17.93
N LEU A 212 11.58 -39.60 16.95
CA LEU A 212 10.44 -39.88 16.06
C LEU A 212 10.85 -40.52 14.73
N ASN A 213 12.14 -40.72 14.49
CA ASN A 213 12.71 -41.33 13.28
C ASN A 213 12.12 -42.72 12.91
N ASN A 214 11.61 -43.47 13.88
CA ASN A 214 10.97 -44.78 13.64
C ASN A 214 9.44 -44.69 13.44
N ILE A 215 8.85 -43.51 13.64
CA ILE A 215 7.39 -43.28 13.61
C ILE A 215 7.02 -42.41 12.41
N ILE A 216 7.75 -41.29 12.22
CA ILE A 216 7.57 -40.36 11.11
C ILE A 216 8.37 -40.86 9.90
N ASN A 217 7.75 -40.84 8.72
CA ASN A 217 8.43 -41.08 7.47
C ASN A 217 9.27 -39.85 7.08
N THR A 218 10.57 -39.91 7.36
CA THR A 218 11.51 -38.81 7.10
C THR A 218 11.97 -38.70 5.63
N SER A 219 11.48 -39.58 4.75
CA SER A 219 11.80 -39.55 3.31
C SER A 219 11.06 -38.43 2.57
N ASN A 220 9.92 -38.02 3.12
CA ASN A 220 9.12 -36.90 2.62
C ASN A 220 9.27 -35.73 3.61
N PRO A 221 9.45 -34.48 3.13
CA PRO A 221 9.41 -33.32 4.00
C PRO A 221 8.06 -33.20 4.73
N ALA A 222 8.07 -32.59 5.91
CA ALA A 222 6.85 -32.15 6.54
C ALA A 222 6.40 -30.83 5.89
N GLU A 223 5.14 -30.69 5.50
CA GLU A 223 4.63 -29.48 4.85
C GLU A 223 4.03 -28.54 5.88
N ALA A 224 4.60 -27.35 6.04
CA ALA A 224 4.05 -26.30 6.89
C ALA A 224 3.10 -25.42 6.08
N LEU A 225 1.96 -25.08 6.69
CA LEU A 225 1.00 -24.12 6.22
C LEU A 225 0.84 -23.04 7.28
N TRP A 226 0.98 -21.79 6.87
CA TRP A 226 0.64 -20.62 7.67
C TRP A 226 -0.45 -19.84 6.95
N GLN A 227 -1.50 -19.44 7.67
CA GLN A 227 -2.61 -18.69 7.13
C GLN A 227 -3.02 -17.57 8.08
N LEU A 228 -3.40 -16.41 7.51
CA LEU A 228 -3.95 -15.28 8.25
C LEU A 228 -4.99 -14.54 7.40
N LYS A 229 -6.22 -14.46 7.90
CA LYS A 229 -7.25 -13.51 7.48
C LYS A 229 -7.05 -12.21 8.24
N ALA A 230 -6.60 -11.18 7.53
CA ALA A 230 -6.26 -9.89 8.10
C ALA A 230 -7.50 -9.13 8.57
N HIS A 231 -7.63 -8.93 9.88
CA HIS A 231 -8.62 -8.04 10.48
C HIS A 231 -8.38 -6.58 10.09
N ARG A 232 -9.47 -5.84 9.84
CA ARG A 232 -9.49 -4.39 9.71
C ARG A 232 -9.15 -3.72 11.05
N LYS A 233 -8.29 -2.71 11.02
CA LYS A 233 -7.80 -1.95 12.19
C LYS A 233 -7.90 -0.45 12.00
N ALA A 234 -8.16 0.01 10.78
CA ALA A 234 -8.27 1.41 10.41
C ALA A 234 -9.71 1.81 10.03
N LYS A 235 -9.94 3.12 10.05
CA LYS A 235 -11.26 3.69 9.77
C LYS A 235 -11.71 3.46 8.32
N SER A 236 -10.82 3.51 7.33
CA SER A 236 -11.14 3.15 5.94
C SER A 236 -10.58 1.77 5.64
N ILE A 237 -11.47 0.82 5.33
CA ILE A 237 -11.06 -0.53 4.97
C ILE A 237 -10.30 -0.56 3.64
N SER A 238 -10.76 0.18 2.63
CA SER A 238 -10.07 0.26 1.34
C SER A 238 -8.71 0.93 1.41
N TYR A 239 -8.56 1.94 2.26
CA TYR A 239 -7.26 2.55 2.48
C TYR A 239 -6.30 1.56 3.16
N GLU A 240 -6.75 0.86 4.20
CA GLU A 240 -5.96 -0.17 4.87
C GLU A 240 -5.61 -1.34 3.95
N ASN A 241 -6.57 -1.79 3.14
CA ASN A 241 -6.41 -2.90 2.21
C ASN A 241 -5.34 -2.61 1.15
N ARG A 242 -5.23 -1.36 0.69
CA ARG A 242 -4.19 -0.92 -0.26
C ARG A 242 -2.77 -1.12 0.28
N TYR A 243 -2.58 -1.07 1.60
CA TYR A 243 -1.30 -1.28 2.26
C TYR A 243 -1.24 -2.62 3.01
N THR A 244 -2.24 -3.49 2.79
CA THR A 244 -2.26 -4.87 3.27
C THR A 244 -1.70 -5.74 2.15
N GLU A 245 -0.56 -6.38 2.39
CA GLU A 245 0.17 -7.12 1.36
C GLU A 245 1.03 -8.23 1.97
N MET A 246 1.32 -9.25 1.16
CA MET A 246 2.27 -10.30 1.50
C MET A 246 3.62 -9.96 0.86
N LEU A 247 4.69 -10.02 1.65
CA LEU A 247 6.06 -9.84 1.19
C LEU A 247 6.93 -11.01 1.65
N TRP A 248 8.04 -11.26 0.98
CA TRP A 248 9.03 -12.24 1.40
C TRP A 248 10.43 -11.84 0.96
N GLU A 249 11.44 -12.34 1.69
CA GLU A 249 12.83 -12.31 1.24
C GLU A 249 13.26 -13.68 0.75
N TYR A 250 14.07 -13.66 -0.30
CA TYR A 250 14.58 -14.83 -1.00
C TYR A 250 15.99 -14.56 -1.53
N GLU A 251 16.72 -15.64 -1.86
CA GLU A 251 18.05 -15.57 -2.47
C GLU A 251 19.03 -14.59 -1.77
N ASP A 252 19.01 -14.56 -0.44
CA ASP A 252 19.92 -13.78 0.42
C ASP A 252 19.87 -12.26 0.15
N GLY A 253 18.76 -11.63 0.55
CA GLY A 253 18.59 -10.18 0.58
C GLY A 253 17.78 -9.56 -0.56
N LYS A 254 17.20 -10.37 -1.45
CA LYS A 254 16.18 -9.88 -2.39
C LYS A 254 14.81 -10.01 -1.76
N ASP A 255 13.95 -9.04 -2.02
CA ASP A 255 12.56 -9.04 -1.58
C ASP A 255 11.59 -9.02 -2.78
N ASP A 256 10.42 -9.60 -2.60
CA ASP A 256 9.30 -9.49 -3.53
C ASP A 256 7.97 -9.48 -2.77
N TYR A 257 6.87 -9.23 -3.48
CA TYR A 257 5.54 -9.08 -2.91
C TYR A 257 4.43 -9.58 -3.85
N LEU A 258 3.30 -10.00 -3.27
CA LEU A 258 2.10 -10.30 -4.04
C LEU A 258 1.34 -9.02 -4.39
N GLY A 259 0.88 -8.95 -5.64
CA GLY A 259 0.11 -7.81 -6.15
C GLY A 259 -1.23 -7.58 -5.46
N GLN A 260 -1.90 -6.48 -5.82
CA GLN A 260 -3.17 -6.05 -5.23
C GLN A 260 -4.41 -6.60 -5.97
N GLY A 261 -4.27 -7.73 -6.67
CA GLY A 261 -5.36 -8.38 -7.41
C GLY A 261 -6.39 -9.05 -6.48
N SER A 262 -7.48 -9.56 -7.05
CA SER A 262 -8.50 -10.32 -6.30
C SER A 262 -7.94 -11.64 -5.75
N LEU A 263 -7.19 -12.36 -6.57
CA LEU A 263 -6.40 -13.52 -6.19
C LEU A 263 -5.05 -13.44 -6.89
N THR A 264 -3.98 -13.57 -6.12
CA THR A 264 -2.61 -13.57 -6.62
C THR A 264 -1.82 -14.67 -5.95
N GLU A 265 -0.96 -15.33 -6.71
CA GLU A 265 -0.10 -16.42 -6.25
C GLU A 265 1.29 -16.28 -6.84
N ASP A 266 2.28 -16.79 -6.13
CA ASP A 266 3.66 -16.88 -6.61
C ASP A 266 4.43 -17.98 -5.88
N ASP A 267 5.54 -18.41 -6.48
CA ASP A 267 6.46 -19.38 -5.92
C ASP A 267 7.86 -18.77 -5.78
N ALA A 268 8.46 -18.94 -4.60
CA ALA A 268 9.82 -18.50 -4.34
C ALA A 268 10.72 -19.65 -3.89
N ARG A 269 12.04 -19.45 -4.01
CA ARG A 269 13.07 -20.39 -3.55
C ARG A 269 14.01 -19.71 -2.59
N ASP A 270 14.59 -20.50 -1.68
CA ASP A 270 15.55 -20.02 -0.69
C ASP A 270 14.99 -18.83 0.12
N VAL A 271 13.77 -19.01 0.64
CA VAL A 271 13.03 -17.98 1.39
C VAL A 271 13.51 -17.91 2.83
N THR A 272 13.88 -16.72 3.28
CA THR A 272 14.44 -16.46 4.63
C THR A 272 13.45 -15.77 5.55
N TRP A 273 12.51 -14.99 5.01
CA TRP A 273 11.36 -14.49 5.78
C TRP A 273 10.12 -14.30 4.93
N ILE A 274 8.95 -14.39 5.58
CA ILE A 274 7.61 -14.19 5.01
C ILE A 274 6.87 -13.21 5.91
N ALA A 275 6.31 -12.14 5.36
CA ALA A 275 5.57 -11.12 6.09
C ALA A 275 4.12 -10.99 5.61
N TYR A 276 3.19 -11.07 6.57
CA TYR A 276 1.78 -10.71 6.40
C TYR A 276 1.55 -9.33 6.97
N LYS A 277 1.66 -8.32 6.12
CA LYS A 277 1.52 -6.92 6.50
C LYS A 277 0.06 -6.49 6.43
N GLN A 278 -0.43 -5.91 7.51
CA GLN A 278 -1.77 -5.36 7.72
C GLN A 278 -1.67 -3.84 7.90
N HIS A 279 -1.15 -3.14 6.89
CA HIS A 279 -0.86 -1.71 6.91
C HIS A 279 0.12 -1.28 8.01
N PHE A 280 -0.38 -0.91 9.20
CA PHE A 280 0.44 -0.42 10.33
C PHE A 280 0.93 -1.52 11.26
N PHE A 281 0.57 -2.78 11.01
CA PHE A 281 1.02 -3.91 11.79
C PHE A 281 1.46 -5.03 10.86
N THR A 282 2.34 -5.91 11.32
CA THR A 282 2.80 -7.04 10.52
C THR A 282 3.02 -8.26 11.40
N SER A 283 2.78 -9.43 10.79
CA SER A 283 3.21 -10.71 11.31
C SER A 283 4.33 -11.23 10.40
N VAL A 284 5.45 -11.68 10.95
CA VAL A 284 6.59 -12.18 10.15
C VAL A 284 7.05 -13.53 10.69
N LEU A 285 7.26 -14.49 9.79
CA LEU A 285 8.03 -15.70 10.04
C LEU A 285 9.39 -15.54 9.39
N LEU A 286 10.48 -15.71 10.15
CA LEU A 286 11.84 -15.68 9.59
C LEU A 286 12.69 -16.85 10.10
N THR A 287 13.72 -17.20 9.33
CA THR A 287 14.58 -18.36 9.57
C THR A 287 16.00 -18.08 9.08
N ASP A 288 17.00 -18.63 9.79
CA ASP A 288 18.40 -18.64 9.33
C ASP A 288 18.67 -19.83 8.39
N THR A 289 17.77 -20.80 8.35
CA THR A 289 17.80 -21.91 7.39
C THR A 289 16.70 -21.68 6.35
N PRO A 290 17.05 -21.22 5.14
CA PRO A 290 16.06 -20.87 4.13
C PRO A 290 15.11 -22.03 3.81
N PHE A 291 13.84 -21.71 3.62
CA PHE A 291 12.88 -22.65 3.06
C PHE A 291 13.21 -22.83 1.58
N LYS A 292 13.49 -24.07 1.16
CA LYS A 292 13.92 -24.36 -0.22
C LYS A 292 12.94 -23.86 -1.26
N THR A 293 11.66 -23.99 -0.97
CA THR A 293 10.55 -23.51 -1.78
C THR A 293 9.46 -22.97 -0.88
N ALA A 294 8.75 -21.95 -1.31
CA ALA A 294 7.51 -21.52 -0.68
C ALA A 294 6.50 -21.15 -1.76
N HIS A 295 5.26 -21.55 -1.56
CA HIS A 295 4.13 -21.14 -2.37
C HIS A 295 3.29 -20.13 -1.58
N PHE A 296 2.93 -19.04 -2.23
CA PHE A 296 2.25 -17.90 -1.63
C PHE A 296 0.91 -17.66 -2.30
N THR A 297 -0.11 -17.33 -1.51
CA THR A 297 -1.42 -16.94 -1.99
C THR A 297 -1.92 -15.74 -1.21
N SER A 298 -2.44 -14.74 -1.92
CA SER A 298 -3.13 -13.58 -1.36
C SER A 298 -4.47 -13.42 -2.07
N GLU A 299 -5.53 -13.44 -1.30
CA GLU A 299 -6.91 -13.22 -1.73
C GLU A 299 -7.44 -11.93 -1.12
N ASN A 300 -7.94 -11.02 -1.95
CA ASN A 300 -8.57 -9.79 -1.52
C ASN A 300 -10.01 -10.08 -1.08
N LEU A 301 -10.37 -9.68 0.13
CA LEU A 301 -11.69 -9.89 0.71
C LEU A 301 -12.55 -8.62 0.74
N VAL A 302 -12.05 -7.53 0.14
CA VAL A 302 -12.80 -6.27 0.00
C VAL A 302 -13.21 -6.12 -1.47
N GLU A 303 -14.45 -6.52 -1.76
CA GLU A 303 -15.10 -6.31 -3.05
C GLU A 303 -16.07 -5.12 -2.99
N ASP A 304 -16.83 -5.02 -1.90
CA ASP A 304 -17.77 -3.92 -1.64
C ASP A 304 -17.58 -3.37 -0.22
N GLU A 305 -17.14 -2.12 -0.12
CA GLU A 305 -16.87 -1.46 1.17
C GLU A 305 -18.12 -1.32 2.07
N GLU A 306 -19.34 -1.40 1.52
CA GLU A 306 -20.58 -1.34 2.31
C GLU A 306 -20.90 -2.68 3.01
N ILE A 307 -20.42 -3.79 2.45
CA ILE A 307 -20.68 -5.15 2.94
C ILE A 307 -19.45 -5.68 3.70
N ASP A 308 -18.28 -5.53 3.08
CA ASP A 308 -17.00 -6.04 3.55
C ASP A 308 -16.41 -5.09 4.58
N SER A 309 -16.65 -5.39 5.85
CA SER A 309 -16.32 -4.48 6.95
C SER A 309 -15.29 -5.03 7.94
N LEU A 310 -15.02 -6.35 7.92
CA LEU A 310 -14.24 -7.04 8.96
C LEU A 310 -12.82 -7.43 8.50
N TYR A 311 -12.67 -7.92 7.28
CA TYR A 311 -11.41 -8.49 6.79
C TYR A 311 -10.93 -7.77 5.54
N THR A 312 -9.62 -7.57 5.42
CA THR A 312 -8.99 -6.98 4.24
C THR A 312 -8.52 -8.04 3.25
N LYS A 313 -7.68 -8.98 3.70
CA LYS A 313 -7.12 -10.05 2.85
C LYS A 313 -7.00 -11.38 3.58
N ASN A 314 -6.96 -12.46 2.81
CA ASN A 314 -6.59 -13.79 3.27
C ASN A 314 -5.22 -14.16 2.68
N PHE A 315 -4.27 -14.42 3.57
CA PHE A 315 -2.90 -14.79 3.25
C PHE A 315 -2.66 -16.26 3.55
N VAL A 316 -2.00 -16.97 2.63
CA VAL A 316 -1.60 -18.37 2.82
C VAL A 316 -0.17 -18.55 2.32
N SER A 317 0.66 -19.24 3.10
CA SER A 317 2.00 -19.67 2.71
C SER A 317 2.17 -21.16 3.00
N LYS A 318 2.72 -21.89 2.03
CA LYS A 318 3.06 -23.31 2.17
C LYS A 318 4.54 -23.51 1.91
N PHE A 319 5.24 -24.19 2.81
CA PHE A 319 6.68 -24.44 2.67
C PHE A 319 7.09 -25.76 3.32
N PRO A 320 8.01 -26.54 2.71
CA PRO A 320 8.46 -27.81 3.26
C PRO A 320 9.57 -27.63 4.30
N LEU A 321 9.51 -28.44 5.36
CA LEU A 321 10.53 -28.63 6.37
C LEU A 321 11.16 -30.02 6.19
N GLU A 322 12.44 -30.05 5.88
CA GLU A 322 13.20 -31.26 5.61
C GLU A 322 13.77 -31.87 6.90
N PHE A 323 13.74 -33.20 6.97
CA PHE A 323 14.38 -33.93 8.06
C PHE A 323 15.90 -33.96 7.86
N LYS A 324 16.65 -33.57 8.88
CA LYS A 324 18.12 -33.67 8.93
C LYS A 324 18.50 -34.76 9.92
N ALA A 325 19.24 -35.77 9.45
CA ALA A 325 19.61 -36.94 10.26
C ALA A 325 18.41 -37.65 10.93
N GLY A 326 17.24 -37.63 10.27
CA GLY A 326 16.02 -38.30 10.75
C GLY A 326 15.17 -37.47 11.72
N GLU A 327 15.51 -36.20 11.97
CA GLU A 327 14.76 -35.32 12.86
C GLU A 327 14.52 -33.95 12.21
N LEU A 328 13.44 -33.26 12.60
CA LEU A 328 13.28 -31.83 12.37
C LEU A 328 14.10 -31.06 13.41
N SER A 329 14.79 -30.04 12.95
CA SER A 329 15.50 -29.09 13.82
C SER A 329 15.58 -27.75 13.10
N TYR A 330 14.52 -26.96 13.27
CA TYR A 330 14.38 -25.64 12.69
C TYR A 330 14.27 -24.61 13.81
N THR A 331 15.18 -23.64 13.79
CA THR A 331 15.11 -22.44 14.64
C THR A 331 14.70 -21.28 13.76
N MET A 332 13.66 -20.58 14.19
CA MET A 332 12.95 -19.53 13.48
C MET A 332 12.60 -18.42 14.46
N ASN A 333 12.01 -17.35 13.96
CA ASN A 333 11.42 -16.31 14.78
C ASN A 333 10.05 -15.94 14.25
N TRP A 334 9.15 -15.66 15.18
CA TRP A 334 7.91 -14.94 14.87
C TRP A 334 8.08 -13.48 15.28
N TYR A 335 7.58 -12.57 14.47
CA TYR A 335 7.37 -11.18 14.85
C TYR A 335 5.87 -10.89 14.79
N TYR A 336 5.32 -10.32 15.86
CA TYR A 336 3.94 -9.85 15.92
C TYR A 336 3.94 -8.43 16.48
N GLY A 337 3.86 -7.42 15.62
CA GLY A 337 4.04 -6.05 16.08
C GLY A 337 3.72 -4.95 15.08
N PRO A 338 4.07 -3.70 15.43
CA PRO A 338 3.95 -2.54 14.54
C PRO A 338 4.77 -2.70 13.25
N SER A 339 4.27 -2.20 12.14
CA SER A 339 5.05 -1.94 10.93
C SER A 339 5.77 -0.60 11.08
N ASP A 340 6.70 -0.54 12.03
CA ASP A 340 7.52 0.64 12.31
C ASP A 340 8.95 0.41 11.80
N PHE A 341 9.45 1.37 11.02
CA PHE A 341 10.78 1.27 10.42
C PHE A 341 11.89 1.11 11.46
N LYS A 342 11.86 1.83 12.59
CA LYS A 342 12.93 1.77 13.59
C LYS A 342 12.96 0.43 14.31
N ILE A 343 11.78 -0.14 14.57
CA ILE A 343 11.65 -1.46 15.19
C ILE A 343 12.18 -2.53 14.24
N LEU A 344 11.74 -2.53 12.98
CA LEU A 344 12.11 -3.56 12.00
C LEU A 344 13.59 -3.47 11.57
N ASP A 345 14.11 -2.26 11.32
CA ASP A 345 15.54 -2.02 11.01
C ASP A 345 16.43 -2.44 12.19
N GLY A 346 15.97 -2.22 13.43
CA GLY A 346 16.70 -2.56 14.66
C GLY A 346 16.96 -4.05 14.89
N TYR A 347 16.25 -4.94 14.21
CA TYR A 347 16.54 -6.38 14.27
C TYR A 347 17.74 -6.78 13.40
N GLU A 348 18.20 -5.92 12.48
CA GLU A 348 19.32 -6.22 11.56
C GLU A 348 19.08 -7.46 10.68
N ARG A 349 17.83 -7.68 10.28
CA ARG A 349 17.35 -8.85 9.49
C ARG A 349 16.71 -8.48 8.16
N ASN A 350 17.03 -7.31 7.62
CA ASN A 350 16.44 -6.77 6.38
C ASN A 350 14.90 -6.68 6.42
N LEU A 351 14.33 -6.55 7.62
CA LEU A 351 12.88 -6.42 7.81
C LEU A 351 12.37 -5.01 7.50
N ASP A 352 13.27 -4.03 7.35
CA ASP A 352 12.90 -2.66 7.01
C ASP A 352 12.32 -2.52 5.60
N GLU A 353 12.63 -3.46 4.70
CA GLU A 353 12.05 -3.55 3.35
C GLU A 353 10.52 -3.84 3.37
N ILE A 354 9.97 -4.33 4.49
CA ILE A 354 8.51 -4.46 4.70
C ILE A 354 7.81 -3.09 4.63
N ILE A 355 8.54 -2.00 4.94
CA ILE A 355 8.01 -0.65 4.94
C ILE A 355 8.09 -0.08 3.51
N PRO A 356 6.96 0.37 2.91
CA PRO A 356 6.92 0.74 1.51
C PRO A 356 7.42 2.18 1.34
N LEU A 357 8.73 2.39 1.54
CA LEU A 357 9.39 3.69 1.42
C LEU A 357 9.54 4.14 -0.03
N GLY A 358 9.26 3.26 -0.99
CA GLY A 358 9.31 3.51 -2.42
C GLY A 358 10.65 3.10 -3.05
N TRP A 359 10.60 2.80 -4.34
CA TRP A 359 11.74 2.24 -5.08
C TRP A 359 12.88 3.26 -5.32
N GLY A 360 14.13 2.79 -5.31
CA GLY A 360 15.32 3.54 -5.72
C GLY A 360 15.49 4.89 -5.01
N ILE A 361 15.42 5.99 -5.77
CA ILE A 361 15.67 7.34 -5.21
C ILE A 361 14.64 7.74 -4.16
N PHE A 362 13.42 7.23 -4.24
CA PHE A 362 12.32 7.65 -3.36
C PHE A 362 12.50 7.08 -1.95
N GLY A 363 12.84 5.80 -1.86
CA GLY A 363 13.24 5.13 -0.61
C GLY A 363 14.47 5.79 0.00
N TRP A 364 15.47 6.15 -0.82
CA TRP A 364 16.65 6.88 -0.35
C TRP A 364 16.28 8.24 0.27
N ILE A 365 15.39 9.02 -0.36
CA ILE A 365 14.93 10.30 0.20
C ILE A 365 14.17 10.04 1.52
N ASN A 366 13.32 9.03 1.59
CA ASN A 366 12.58 8.72 2.81
C ASN A 366 13.50 8.28 3.97
N LYS A 367 14.42 7.35 3.71
CA LYS A 367 15.37 6.79 4.69
C LYS A 367 16.36 7.83 5.22
N PHE A 368 16.90 8.69 4.34
CA PHE A 368 17.97 9.60 4.73
C PHE A 368 17.56 11.06 4.94
N LEU A 369 16.39 11.49 4.45
CA LEU A 369 15.91 12.87 4.61
C LEU A 369 14.66 12.95 5.49
N PHE A 370 13.54 12.32 5.10
CA PHE A 370 12.26 12.57 5.78
C PHE A 370 12.13 11.89 7.13
N MET A 371 12.48 10.60 7.26
CA MET A 371 12.41 9.92 8.55
C MET A 371 13.33 10.54 9.62
N PRO A 372 14.61 10.86 9.32
CA PRO A 372 15.49 11.52 10.30
C PRO A 372 15.01 12.94 10.64
N LEU A 373 14.57 13.72 9.64
CA LEU A 373 14.05 15.07 9.87
C LEU A 373 12.79 15.06 10.74
N PHE A 374 11.87 14.13 10.46
CA PHE A 374 10.63 13.98 11.23
C PHE A 374 10.94 13.56 12.67
N THR A 375 11.81 12.58 12.86
CA THR A 375 12.24 12.14 14.20
C THR A 375 12.94 13.26 14.96
N TRP A 376 13.80 14.03 14.30
CA TRP A 376 14.46 15.18 14.90
C TRP A 376 13.48 16.28 15.29
N LEU A 377 12.45 16.55 14.49
CA LEU A 377 11.40 17.52 14.85
C LEU A 377 10.54 17.01 16.03
N ALA A 378 10.28 15.69 16.08
CA ALA A 378 9.50 15.05 17.13
C ALA A 378 10.17 15.11 18.51
N THR A 379 11.49 15.31 18.59
CA THR A 379 12.16 15.50 19.90
C THR A 379 11.85 16.87 20.53
N TRP A 380 11.49 17.88 19.72
CA TRP A 380 11.23 19.26 20.19
C TRP A 380 9.75 19.64 20.17
N ILE A 381 8.96 19.01 19.29
CA ILE A 381 7.56 19.39 19.02
C ILE A 381 6.65 18.22 19.36
N THR A 382 5.72 18.41 20.29
CA THR A 382 4.77 17.36 20.69
C THR A 382 3.61 17.17 19.71
N SER A 383 3.21 18.23 19.00
CA SER A 383 2.10 18.17 18.04
C SER A 383 2.57 17.70 16.67
N TYR A 384 2.15 16.51 16.28
CA TYR A 384 2.49 15.92 14.98
C TYR A 384 2.01 16.73 13.78
N GLY A 385 0.85 17.39 13.86
CA GLY A 385 0.42 18.31 12.81
C GLY A 385 1.35 19.53 12.66
N ILE A 386 1.88 20.05 13.78
CA ILE A 386 2.89 21.12 13.74
C ILE A 386 4.22 20.60 13.16
N ILE A 387 4.63 19.38 13.49
CA ILE A 387 5.81 18.74 12.86
C ILE A 387 5.65 18.73 11.34
N ILE A 388 4.49 18.30 10.83
CA ILE A 388 4.18 18.29 9.40
C ILE A 388 4.30 19.70 8.80
N ILE A 389 3.73 20.71 9.46
CA ILE A 389 3.80 22.11 9.01
C ILE A 389 5.26 22.60 8.95
N VAL A 390 6.03 22.42 10.02
CA VAL A 390 7.42 22.87 10.10
C VAL A 390 8.29 22.15 9.08
N MET A 391 8.14 20.84 8.95
CA MET A 391 8.83 20.03 7.93
C MET A 391 8.51 20.57 6.52
N THR A 392 7.24 20.87 6.25
CA THR A 392 6.80 21.45 4.96
C THR A 392 7.48 22.79 4.70
N ILE A 393 7.54 23.68 5.71
CA ILE A 393 8.19 24.98 5.61
C ILE A 393 9.68 24.82 5.27
N LEU A 394 10.40 23.93 5.97
CA LEU A 394 11.82 23.69 5.72
C LEU A 394 12.08 23.22 4.29
N ILE A 395 11.29 22.24 3.81
CA ILE A 395 11.39 21.72 2.44
C ILE A 395 11.11 22.83 1.42
N LYS A 396 10.07 23.64 1.64
CA LYS A 396 9.69 24.72 0.72
C LYS A 396 10.73 25.83 0.68
N ILE A 397 11.35 26.17 1.81
CA ILE A 397 12.45 27.13 1.88
C ILE A 397 13.67 26.59 1.13
N ALA A 398 14.04 25.32 1.34
CA ALA A 398 15.14 24.69 0.61
C ALA A 398 14.91 24.70 -0.91
N LEU A 399 13.66 24.48 -1.36
CA LEU A 399 13.28 24.52 -2.77
C LEU A 399 12.98 25.94 -3.30
N SER A 400 12.95 26.96 -2.44
CA SER A 400 12.58 28.33 -2.83
C SER A 400 13.50 28.96 -3.90
N PRO A 401 14.83 28.69 -3.97
CA PRO A 401 15.67 29.23 -5.05
C PRO A 401 15.29 28.67 -6.43
N VAL A 402 14.82 27.42 -6.46
CA VAL A 402 14.35 26.75 -7.67
C VAL A 402 13.02 27.34 -8.11
N GLN A 403 12.09 27.53 -7.16
CA GLN A 403 10.81 28.21 -7.41
C GLN A 403 11.04 29.65 -7.92
N TYR A 404 11.99 30.39 -7.34
CA TYR A 404 12.33 31.74 -7.81
C TYR A 404 12.79 31.77 -9.28
N LYS A 405 13.67 30.85 -9.68
CA LYS A 405 14.08 30.72 -11.09
C LYS A 405 12.90 30.39 -12.01
N GLN A 406 11.95 29.57 -11.53
CA GLN A 406 10.69 29.29 -12.22
C GLN A 406 9.92 30.57 -12.50
N TYR A 407 9.63 31.32 -11.43
CA TYR A 407 8.80 32.51 -11.47
C TYR A 407 9.43 33.60 -12.33
N LEU A 408 10.75 33.77 -12.26
CA LEU A 408 11.48 34.67 -13.14
C LEU A 408 11.32 34.28 -14.62
N SER A 409 11.41 32.98 -14.94
CA SER A 409 11.21 32.51 -16.33
C SER A 409 9.78 32.77 -16.80
N GLN A 410 8.79 32.49 -15.96
CA GLN A 410 7.38 32.73 -16.26
C GLN A 410 7.04 34.22 -16.38
N ALA A 411 7.66 35.09 -15.58
CA ALA A 411 7.51 36.55 -15.67
C ALA A 411 8.05 37.08 -17.00
N LYS A 412 9.22 36.63 -17.45
CA LYS A 412 9.75 36.96 -18.79
C LYS A 412 8.82 36.52 -19.91
N MET A 413 8.23 35.33 -19.79
CA MET A 413 7.27 34.82 -20.76
C MET A 413 6.01 35.68 -20.82
N LYS A 414 5.47 36.10 -19.67
CA LYS A 414 4.34 37.04 -19.58
C LYS A 414 4.66 38.37 -20.28
N ILE A 415 5.85 38.91 -20.07
CA ILE A 415 6.32 40.16 -20.71
C ILE A 415 6.40 40.03 -22.24
N LEU A 416 6.82 38.87 -22.75
CA LEU A 416 6.94 38.60 -24.20
C LEU A 416 5.60 38.28 -24.87
N ARG A 417 4.50 38.16 -24.11
CA ARG A 417 3.17 37.81 -24.61
C ARG A 417 2.68 38.66 -25.79
N PRO A 418 2.74 40.01 -25.78
CA PRO A 418 2.30 40.82 -26.92
C PRO A 418 3.05 40.47 -28.22
N GLU A 419 4.38 40.30 -28.14
CA GLU A 419 5.20 39.91 -29.30
C GLU A 419 4.86 38.50 -29.80
N ILE A 420 4.52 37.57 -28.89
CA ILE A 420 4.05 36.21 -29.27
C ILE A 420 2.68 36.27 -29.95
N GLU A 421 1.78 37.13 -29.48
CA GLU A 421 0.47 37.33 -30.11
C GLU A 421 0.60 37.94 -31.51
N GLU A 422 1.58 38.83 -31.74
CA GLU A 422 1.93 39.33 -33.07
C GLU A 422 2.47 38.24 -34.00
N ILE A 423 3.41 37.41 -33.52
CA ILE A 423 3.91 36.23 -34.26
C ILE A 423 2.75 35.30 -34.61
N THR A 424 1.82 35.10 -33.67
CA THR A 424 0.65 34.24 -33.85
C THR A 424 -0.31 34.78 -34.90
N LYS A 425 -0.56 36.10 -34.92
CA LYS A 425 -1.36 36.76 -35.94
C LYS A 425 -0.69 36.69 -37.32
N LYS A 426 0.64 36.87 -37.38
CA LYS A 426 1.43 36.86 -38.63
C LYS A 426 1.54 35.48 -39.28
N TYR A 427 1.58 34.40 -38.48
CA TYR A 427 1.76 33.03 -38.97
C TYR A 427 0.60 32.11 -38.59
N LYS A 428 -0.64 32.62 -38.67
CA LYS A 428 -1.87 31.90 -38.29
C LYS A 428 -2.00 30.54 -38.98
N ASP A 429 -1.64 30.46 -40.25
CA ASP A 429 -1.81 29.27 -41.10
C ASP A 429 -0.56 28.37 -41.15
N ASN A 430 0.56 28.76 -40.53
CA ASN A 430 1.79 27.97 -40.49
C ASN A 430 2.24 27.75 -39.04
N ALA A 431 1.70 26.70 -38.42
CA ALA A 431 2.00 26.32 -37.04
C ALA A 431 3.50 26.04 -36.79
N MET A 432 4.23 25.52 -37.78
CA MET A 432 5.66 25.25 -37.68
C MET A 432 6.47 26.54 -37.63
N LYS A 433 6.21 27.47 -38.55
CA LYS A 433 6.90 28.77 -38.62
C LYS A 433 6.57 29.65 -37.42
N LYS A 434 5.32 29.57 -36.95
CA LYS A 434 4.88 30.17 -35.69
C LYS A 434 5.70 29.64 -34.50
N GLN A 435 5.81 28.32 -34.35
CA GLN A 435 6.62 27.72 -33.29
C GLN A 435 8.11 28.11 -33.39
N GLN A 436 8.69 28.13 -34.60
CA GLN A 436 10.07 28.55 -34.82
C GLN A 436 10.32 30.00 -34.40
N GLU A 437 9.48 30.94 -34.86
CA GLU A 437 9.64 32.37 -34.54
C GLU A 437 9.40 32.65 -33.06
N THR A 438 8.43 31.98 -32.43
CA THR A 438 8.23 32.02 -30.97
C THR A 438 9.46 31.52 -30.21
N MET A 439 10.09 30.42 -30.66
CA MET A 439 11.32 29.90 -30.04
C MET A 439 12.54 30.82 -30.26
N LYS A 440 12.66 31.45 -31.44
CA LYS A 440 13.69 32.46 -31.71
C LYS A 440 13.53 33.67 -30.80
N LEU A 441 12.30 34.15 -30.61
CA LEU A 441 11.98 35.25 -29.70
C LEU A 441 12.39 34.90 -28.25
N TYR A 442 11.99 33.74 -27.75
CA TYR A 442 12.38 33.29 -26.40
C TYR A 442 13.91 33.22 -26.23
N SER A 443 14.61 32.64 -27.21
CA SER A 443 16.07 32.52 -27.17
C SER A 443 16.78 33.88 -27.14
N LYS A 444 16.33 34.83 -27.99
CA LYS A 444 16.82 36.21 -28.05
C LYS A 444 16.56 36.97 -26.73
N ALA A 445 15.37 36.81 -26.17
CA ALA A 445 15.00 37.43 -24.89
C ALA A 445 15.64 36.73 -23.66
N GLY A 446 16.33 35.59 -23.85
CA GLY A 446 16.88 34.82 -22.74
C GLY A 446 15.81 34.25 -21.80
N ALA A 447 14.63 33.96 -22.35
CA ALA A 447 13.56 33.19 -21.74
C ALA A 447 13.63 31.73 -22.23
N SER A 448 13.22 30.78 -21.40
CA SER A 448 13.15 29.36 -21.78
C SER A 448 11.80 28.78 -21.37
N PRO A 449 11.00 28.28 -22.32
CA PRO A 449 9.76 27.57 -22.00
C PRO A 449 9.98 26.36 -21.09
N MET A 450 11.10 25.65 -21.26
CA MET A 450 11.45 24.48 -20.45
C MET A 450 11.92 24.86 -19.05
N ALA A 451 12.47 26.06 -18.85
CA ALA A 451 12.82 26.50 -17.49
C ALA A 451 11.59 26.67 -16.58
N GLY A 452 10.39 26.75 -17.15
CA GLY A 452 9.13 26.77 -16.40
C GLY A 452 8.69 25.41 -15.84
N CYS A 453 9.13 24.28 -16.44
CA CYS A 453 8.75 22.92 -16.01
C CYS A 453 9.84 22.20 -15.18
N ILE A 454 11.10 22.66 -15.23
CA ILE A 454 12.21 22.13 -14.41
C ILE A 454 11.84 22.01 -12.92
N PRO A 455 11.14 22.98 -12.30
CA PRO A 455 10.82 22.90 -10.87
C PRO A 455 9.76 21.85 -10.54
N ALA A 456 8.79 21.61 -11.45
CA ALA A 456 7.85 20.51 -11.29
C ALA A 456 8.58 19.16 -11.34
N LEU A 457 9.56 19.02 -12.24
CA LEU A 457 10.39 17.82 -12.33
C LEU A 457 11.27 17.60 -11.09
N MET A 458 11.84 18.68 -10.53
CA MET A 458 12.65 18.59 -9.32
C MET A 458 11.81 18.37 -8.06
N GLN A 459 10.56 18.81 -8.06
CA GLN A 459 9.63 18.61 -6.94
C GLN A 459 9.00 17.21 -6.96
N LEU A 460 8.90 16.54 -8.11
CA LEU A 460 8.28 15.22 -8.24
C LEU A 460 8.92 14.16 -7.32
N PRO A 461 10.27 14.05 -7.19
CA PRO A 461 10.88 13.14 -6.23
C PRO A 461 10.51 13.42 -4.78
N VAL A 462 10.51 14.68 -4.37
CA VAL A 462 10.15 15.11 -3.01
C VAL A 462 8.68 14.81 -2.73
N PHE A 463 7.82 15.07 -3.69
CA PHE A 463 6.39 14.80 -3.60
C PHE A 463 6.11 13.31 -3.45
N TYR A 464 6.71 12.47 -4.30
CA TYR A 464 6.46 11.04 -4.31
C TYR A 464 7.01 10.36 -3.07
N ALA A 465 8.20 10.78 -2.61
CA ALA A 465 8.76 10.31 -1.35
C ALA A 465 7.82 10.63 -0.17
N LEU A 466 7.29 11.86 -0.06
CA LEU A 466 6.31 12.20 0.98
C LEU A 466 4.99 11.42 0.83
N PHE A 467 4.55 11.18 -0.39
CA PHE A 467 3.36 10.37 -0.67
C PHE A 467 3.52 8.91 -0.17
N MET A 468 4.74 8.38 -0.18
CA MET A 468 5.07 7.05 0.39
C MET A 468 5.36 7.10 1.89
N PHE A 469 5.91 8.22 2.38
CA PHE A 469 6.24 8.40 3.80
C PHE A 469 5.00 8.45 4.68
N PHE A 470 4.01 9.30 4.36
CA PHE A 470 2.85 9.53 5.23
C PHE A 470 2.03 8.27 5.53
N PRO A 471 1.69 7.43 4.53
CA PRO A 471 0.97 6.18 4.78
C PRO A 471 1.76 5.15 5.60
N SER A 472 3.09 5.25 5.60
CA SER A 472 4.01 4.31 6.26
C SER A 472 4.46 4.79 7.64
N ALA A 473 4.20 6.06 7.98
CA ALA A 473 4.67 6.67 9.22
C ALA A 473 3.79 6.23 10.40
N PHE A 474 4.17 5.13 11.05
CA PHE A 474 3.49 4.60 12.23
C PHE A 474 3.31 5.64 13.34
N ASP A 475 4.30 6.52 13.54
CA ASP A 475 4.28 7.61 14.52
C ASP A 475 3.06 8.57 14.39
N LEU A 476 2.46 8.68 13.20
CA LEU A 476 1.29 9.53 12.96
C LEU A 476 -0.03 8.88 13.38
N ARG A 477 -0.01 7.57 13.63
CA ARG A 477 -1.19 6.79 13.97
C ARG A 477 -1.81 7.28 15.27
N GLN A 478 -3.11 7.57 15.23
CA GLN A 478 -3.89 8.08 16.36
C GLN A 478 -3.33 9.37 16.97
N LYS A 479 -2.64 10.19 16.16
CA LYS A 479 -2.23 11.54 16.54
C LYS A 479 -3.18 12.55 15.93
N GLY A 480 -3.92 13.27 16.76
CA GLY A 480 -4.85 14.30 16.30
C GLY A 480 -4.19 15.64 15.99
N PHE A 481 -4.85 16.43 15.14
CA PHE A 481 -4.53 17.84 14.88
C PHE A 481 -5.76 18.61 14.37
N LEU A 482 -6.08 19.73 15.03
CA LEU A 482 -7.26 20.55 14.74
C LEU A 482 -8.56 19.73 14.82
N TRP A 483 -9.24 19.51 13.70
CA TRP A 483 -10.46 18.70 13.60
C TRP A 483 -10.21 17.24 13.20
N ALA A 484 -8.97 16.89 12.82
CA ALA A 484 -8.62 15.51 12.50
C ALA A 484 -8.21 14.78 13.77
N ASP A 485 -8.94 13.73 14.13
CA ASP A 485 -8.62 12.92 15.31
C ASP A 485 -7.40 12.00 15.09
N ASP A 486 -7.11 11.65 13.84
CA ASP A 486 -6.01 10.77 13.44
C ASP A 486 -5.36 11.23 12.13
N LEU A 487 -4.08 11.60 12.20
CA LEU A 487 -3.28 12.03 11.04
C LEU A 487 -2.93 10.89 10.06
N SER A 488 -3.05 9.64 10.49
CA SER A 488 -2.83 8.45 9.66
C SER A 488 -4.08 7.97 8.92
N SER A 489 -5.25 8.48 9.33
CA SER A 489 -6.54 8.19 8.71
C SER A 489 -7.14 9.44 8.06
N TYR A 490 -8.22 9.29 7.32
CA TYR A 490 -8.92 10.43 6.73
C TYR A 490 -9.55 11.30 7.83
N ASP A 491 -9.64 12.61 7.60
CA ASP A 491 -10.41 13.52 8.44
C ASP A 491 -11.87 13.55 8.00
N SER A 492 -12.80 13.78 8.91
CA SER A 492 -14.22 13.93 8.57
C SER A 492 -14.84 15.06 9.37
N ILE A 493 -15.53 15.97 8.68
CA ILE A 493 -16.33 17.04 9.29
C ILE A 493 -17.84 16.81 9.11
N ALA A 494 -18.22 15.91 8.21
CA ALA A 494 -19.59 15.52 7.94
C ALA A 494 -19.62 14.12 7.34
N GLU A 495 -20.60 13.32 7.76
CA GLU A 495 -20.94 12.03 7.17
C GLU A 495 -22.15 12.21 6.25
N LEU A 496 -22.12 11.53 5.11
CA LEU A 496 -23.15 11.53 4.10
C LEU A 496 -24.06 10.32 4.34
N PRO A 497 -25.38 10.44 4.18
CA PRO A 497 -26.29 9.31 4.35
C PRO A 497 -26.30 8.34 3.15
N PHE A 498 -25.37 8.51 2.20
CA PHE A 498 -25.22 7.69 1.00
C PHE A 498 -23.77 7.69 0.56
N TYR A 499 -23.32 6.59 -0.05
CA TYR A 499 -22.00 6.47 -0.64
C TYR A 499 -21.94 7.14 -2.02
N ILE A 500 -20.86 7.88 -2.29
CA ILE A 500 -20.57 8.44 -3.61
C ILE A 500 -19.38 7.66 -4.21
N PRO A 501 -19.54 7.01 -5.37
CA PRO A 501 -18.43 6.32 -6.03
C PRO A 501 -17.18 7.21 -6.18
N PHE A 502 -16.03 6.64 -5.83
CA PHE A 502 -14.70 7.29 -5.80
C PHE A 502 -14.49 8.39 -4.74
N TYR A 503 -15.55 8.95 -4.15
CA TYR A 503 -15.45 9.99 -3.13
C TYR A 503 -15.56 9.42 -1.71
N GLY A 504 -16.46 8.46 -1.50
CA GLY A 504 -16.78 7.89 -0.19
C GLY A 504 -18.10 8.42 0.37
N ASP A 505 -18.33 8.13 1.65
CA ASP A 505 -19.51 8.48 2.45
C ASP A 505 -19.23 9.62 3.46
N HIS A 506 -18.07 10.26 3.39
CA HIS A 506 -17.71 11.37 4.29
C HIS A 506 -17.12 12.57 3.54
N VAL A 507 -17.05 13.70 4.25
CA VAL A 507 -16.46 14.95 3.73
C VAL A 507 -15.24 15.32 4.57
N SER A 508 -14.06 15.27 3.94
CA SER A 508 -12.79 15.65 4.55
C SER A 508 -12.46 17.12 4.29
N LEU A 509 -12.12 17.88 5.35
CA LEU A 509 -11.85 19.31 5.24
C LEU A 509 -10.42 19.62 4.78
N PHE A 510 -9.41 18.85 5.20
CA PHE A 510 -8.04 19.05 4.70
C PHE A 510 -7.94 18.90 3.17
N PRO A 511 -8.54 17.87 2.54
CA PRO A 511 -8.65 17.76 1.08
C PRO A 511 -9.35 18.95 0.42
N ILE A 512 -10.43 19.48 1.02
CA ILE A 512 -11.11 20.68 0.52
C ILE A 512 -10.17 21.89 0.54
N LEU A 513 -9.52 22.13 1.68
CA LEU A 513 -8.60 23.25 1.85
C LEU A 513 -7.39 23.13 0.91
N ALA A 514 -6.82 21.93 0.78
CA ALA A 514 -5.76 21.65 -0.17
C ALA A 514 -6.22 21.92 -1.61
N SER A 515 -7.42 21.49 -1.98
CA SER A 515 -7.98 21.70 -3.32
C SER A 515 -8.24 23.18 -3.61
N ILE A 516 -8.74 23.94 -2.65
CA ILE A 516 -8.89 25.40 -2.76
C ILE A 516 -7.51 26.07 -2.93
N ALA A 517 -6.51 25.66 -2.15
CA ALA A 517 -5.15 26.21 -2.27
C ALA A 517 -4.53 25.87 -3.64
N ILE A 518 -4.69 24.63 -4.12
CA ILE A 518 -4.27 24.20 -5.47
C ILE A 518 -4.97 25.03 -6.54
N PHE A 519 -6.27 25.26 -6.41
CA PHE A 519 -7.05 26.08 -7.33
C PHE A 519 -6.55 27.53 -7.37
N ILE A 520 -6.34 28.16 -6.21
CA ILE A 520 -5.78 29.53 -6.12
C ILE A 520 -4.38 29.59 -6.75
N TYR A 521 -3.51 28.63 -6.40
CA TYR A 521 -2.18 28.52 -6.97
C TYR A 521 -2.21 28.41 -8.51
N MET A 522 -3.12 27.57 -9.02
CA MET A 522 -3.30 27.40 -10.46
C MET A 522 -3.85 28.67 -11.12
N MET A 523 -4.80 29.37 -10.51
CA MET A 523 -5.32 30.66 -10.99
C MET A 523 -4.21 31.72 -11.10
N MET A 524 -3.31 31.76 -10.12
CA MET A 524 -2.19 32.69 -10.12
C MET A 524 -1.18 32.41 -11.23
N THR A 525 -1.03 31.14 -11.62
CA THR A 525 -0.09 30.68 -12.65
C THR A 525 -0.72 30.52 -14.05
N THR A 526 -2.06 30.62 -14.18
CA THR A 526 -2.81 30.39 -15.44
C THR A 526 -2.45 31.37 -16.54
N GLY A 527 -2.22 32.65 -16.18
CA GLY A 527 -1.85 33.68 -17.15
C GLY A 527 -0.56 33.38 -17.91
N GLN A 528 0.22 32.40 -17.44
CA GLN A 528 1.55 32.04 -17.91
C GLN A 528 1.58 30.67 -18.63
N THR A 529 0.73 29.70 -18.26
CA THR A 529 0.64 28.38 -18.91
C THR A 529 -0.16 28.36 -20.22
N MET A 530 -1.03 29.35 -20.42
CA MET A 530 -1.82 29.55 -21.65
C MET A 530 -0.98 29.83 -22.90
N GLN A 531 0.33 30.10 -22.79
CA GLN A 531 1.22 30.28 -23.95
C GLN A 531 1.56 28.96 -24.68
N MET A 532 1.45 27.81 -24.01
CA MET A 532 1.64 26.49 -24.65
C MET A 532 0.45 26.09 -25.55
N GLN A 533 -0.64 26.86 -25.52
CA GLN A 533 -1.94 26.58 -26.15
C GLN A 533 -1.95 26.72 -27.69
N GLN A 534 -0.77 26.78 -28.33
CA GLN A 534 -0.64 27.08 -29.75
C GLN A 534 -0.28 25.88 -30.62
N GLN A 535 -0.21 24.67 -30.06
CA GLN A 535 -0.07 23.43 -30.82
C GLN A 535 -1.43 22.75 -31.01
N PRO A 536 -1.86 22.46 -32.25
CA PRO A 536 -3.06 21.68 -32.50
C PRO A 536 -2.90 20.25 -31.91
N GLY A 537 -3.87 19.80 -31.11
CA GLY A 537 -3.89 18.47 -30.48
C GLY A 537 -3.65 18.44 -28.96
N MET A 538 -3.31 19.55 -28.31
CA MET A 538 -3.16 19.62 -26.85
C MET A 538 -4.50 19.88 -26.14
N PRO A 539 -4.83 19.16 -25.05
CA PRO A 539 -6.07 19.35 -24.30
C PRO A 539 -6.19 20.78 -23.76
N ASN A 540 -7.42 21.26 -23.60
CA ASN A 540 -7.68 22.61 -23.12
C ASN A 540 -7.17 22.76 -21.67
N MET A 541 -6.00 23.38 -21.50
CA MET A 541 -5.37 23.55 -20.18
C MET A 541 -6.25 24.30 -19.19
N LYS A 542 -7.19 25.16 -19.65
CA LYS A 542 -8.19 25.77 -18.74
C LYS A 542 -9.09 24.71 -18.11
N PHE A 543 -9.53 23.72 -18.89
CA PHE A 543 -10.39 22.65 -18.40
C PHE A 543 -9.65 21.79 -17.37
N ILE A 544 -8.42 21.36 -17.68
CA ILE A 544 -7.57 20.62 -16.73
C ILE A 544 -7.35 21.42 -15.44
N MET A 545 -7.18 22.74 -15.54
CA MET A 545 -6.98 23.59 -14.39
C MET A 545 -8.20 23.67 -13.45
N TYR A 546 -9.41 23.74 -13.98
CA TYR A 546 -10.63 23.73 -13.16
C TYR A 546 -10.97 22.33 -12.65
N LEU A 547 -10.63 21.29 -13.41
CA LEU A 547 -10.94 19.91 -13.07
C LEU A 547 -9.94 19.30 -12.09
N SER A 548 -8.65 19.63 -12.19
CA SER A 548 -7.58 19.05 -11.35
C SER A 548 -7.82 19.20 -9.85
N PRO A 549 -8.23 20.35 -9.29
CA PRO A 549 -8.56 20.47 -7.87
C PRO A 549 -9.70 19.55 -7.46
N LEU A 550 -10.70 19.38 -8.33
CA LEU A 550 -11.85 18.53 -8.05
C LEU A 550 -11.45 17.04 -8.05
N ILE A 551 -10.60 16.62 -9.00
CA ILE A 551 -10.04 15.26 -9.01
C ILE A 551 -9.20 15.03 -7.76
N MET A 552 -8.34 15.98 -7.39
CA MET A 552 -7.49 15.87 -6.20
C MET A 552 -8.31 15.85 -4.90
N LEU A 553 -9.44 16.57 -4.85
CA LEU A 553 -10.38 16.50 -3.74
C LEU A 553 -10.93 15.08 -3.58
N VAL A 554 -11.45 14.50 -4.66
CA VAL A 554 -12.00 13.14 -4.66
C VAL A 554 -10.93 12.12 -4.27
N PHE A 555 -9.74 12.27 -4.83
CA PHE A 555 -8.62 11.39 -4.54
C PHE A 555 -8.18 11.45 -3.07
N PHE A 556 -8.02 12.64 -2.48
CA PHE A 556 -7.51 12.78 -1.12
C PHE A 556 -8.56 12.58 -0.01
N ASN A 557 -9.86 12.53 -0.34
CA ASN A 557 -10.92 12.33 0.65
C ASN A 557 -10.74 11.01 1.43
N ASN A 558 -10.22 9.98 0.77
CA ASN A 558 -9.99 8.65 1.37
C ASN A 558 -8.53 8.38 1.78
N PHE A 559 -7.68 9.41 1.85
CA PHE A 559 -6.27 9.27 2.26
C PHE A 559 -6.02 9.79 3.67
N ALA A 560 -4.87 9.42 4.24
CA ALA A 560 -4.37 9.96 5.50
C ALA A 560 -4.40 11.51 5.52
N SER A 561 -5.02 12.07 6.54
CA SER A 561 -5.20 13.51 6.70
C SER A 561 -3.87 14.25 6.87
N GLY A 562 -2.83 13.59 7.39
CA GLY A 562 -1.45 14.12 7.44
C GLY A 562 -0.87 14.42 6.06
N LEU A 563 -1.16 13.57 5.07
CA LEU A 563 -0.82 13.83 3.67
C LEU A 563 -1.58 15.08 3.16
N SER A 564 -2.89 15.12 3.36
CA SER A 564 -3.73 16.25 2.94
C SER A 564 -3.32 17.58 3.60
N LEU A 565 -2.97 17.56 4.89
CA LEU A 565 -2.42 18.69 5.63
C LEU A 565 -1.11 19.18 5.00
N TYR A 566 -0.18 18.25 4.70
CA TYR A 566 1.06 18.60 3.99
C TYR A 566 0.74 19.32 2.68
N TYR A 567 -0.19 18.82 1.86
CA TYR A 567 -0.53 19.44 0.57
C TYR A 567 -1.14 20.83 0.76
N PHE A 568 -2.05 20.99 1.71
CA PHE A 568 -2.64 22.28 2.01
C PHE A 568 -1.57 23.32 2.36
N ILE A 569 -0.72 23.01 3.35
CA ILE A 569 0.32 23.90 3.84
C ILE A 569 1.38 24.16 2.76
N SER A 570 1.76 23.12 2.02
CA SER A 570 2.69 23.16 0.89
C SER A 570 2.24 24.14 -0.18
N ASN A 571 0.95 24.13 -0.54
CA ASN A 571 0.38 25.04 -1.54
C ASN A 571 0.23 26.46 -1.00
N VAL A 572 -0.21 26.64 0.26
CA VAL A 572 -0.29 27.96 0.91
C VAL A 572 1.08 28.64 0.97
N ILE A 573 2.12 27.92 1.37
CA ILE A 573 3.49 28.46 1.39
C ILE A 573 3.96 28.80 -0.02
N THR A 574 3.68 27.95 -1.02
CA THR A 574 4.03 28.24 -2.41
C THR A 574 3.32 29.50 -2.92
N ILE A 575 2.05 29.72 -2.59
CA ILE A 575 1.33 30.97 -2.88
C ILE A 575 2.03 32.14 -2.18
N GLY A 576 2.35 32.02 -0.90
CA GLY A 576 3.07 33.04 -0.14
C GLY A 576 4.42 33.43 -0.77
N ILE A 577 5.25 32.44 -1.10
CA ILE A 577 6.53 32.63 -1.81
C ILE A 577 6.28 33.34 -3.15
N MET A 578 5.25 32.95 -3.89
CA MET A 578 4.92 33.58 -5.18
C MET A 578 4.51 35.05 -5.01
N LEU A 579 3.68 35.37 -4.02
CA LEU A 579 3.27 36.74 -3.72
C LEU A 579 4.47 37.59 -3.32
N VAL A 580 5.35 37.06 -2.47
CA VAL A 580 6.59 37.74 -2.07
C VAL A 580 7.47 38.01 -3.29
N ILE A 581 7.69 37.02 -4.14
CA ILE A 581 8.50 37.18 -5.35
C ILE A 581 7.88 38.19 -6.31
N LYS A 582 6.56 38.12 -6.53
CA LYS A 582 5.84 39.01 -7.45
C LYS A 582 5.85 40.46 -6.99
N TYR A 583 5.62 40.72 -5.70
CA TYR A 583 5.45 42.09 -5.21
C TYR A 583 6.73 42.72 -4.65
N PHE A 584 7.66 41.92 -4.11
CA PHE A 584 8.85 42.45 -3.43
C PHE A 584 10.16 42.17 -4.16
N VAL A 585 10.23 41.17 -5.05
CA VAL A 585 11.50 40.76 -5.70
C VAL A 585 11.54 41.10 -7.19
N LEU A 586 10.44 40.91 -7.91
CA LEU A 586 10.35 41.14 -9.35
C LEU A 586 9.97 42.59 -9.65
N ASP A 587 10.88 43.30 -10.31
CA ASP A 587 10.66 44.63 -10.88
C ASP A 587 10.49 44.47 -12.39
N GLU A 588 9.25 44.58 -12.89
CA GLU A 588 8.90 44.34 -14.30
C GLU A 588 9.71 45.26 -15.24
N GLN A 589 10.02 46.49 -14.82
CA GLN A 589 10.80 47.44 -15.63
C GLN A 589 12.27 47.03 -15.73
N LYS A 590 12.88 46.58 -14.63
CA LYS A 590 14.25 46.05 -14.65
C LYS A 590 14.35 44.76 -15.46
N ILE A 591 13.30 43.94 -15.48
CA ILE A 591 13.26 42.70 -16.29
C ILE A 591 13.14 43.05 -17.78
N LEU A 592 12.28 44.00 -18.14
CA LEU A 592 12.16 44.54 -19.50
C LEU A 592 13.49 45.09 -20.02
N ALA A 593 14.14 45.96 -19.24
CA ALA A 593 15.45 46.53 -19.59
C ALA A 593 16.50 45.43 -19.84
N LYS A 594 16.56 44.41 -18.97
CA LYS A 594 17.46 43.25 -19.14
C LYS A 594 17.10 42.40 -20.36
N ILE A 595 15.82 42.29 -20.73
CA ILE A 595 15.39 41.58 -21.94
C ILE A 595 15.83 42.37 -23.19
N GLU A 596 15.63 43.68 -23.21
CA GLU A 596 16.01 44.55 -24.33
C GLU A 596 17.52 44.59 -24.54
N GLU A 597 18.30 44.69 -23.47
CA GLU A 597 19.77 44.55 -23.53
C GLU A 597 20.19 43.19 -24.08
N LYS A 598 19.56 42.10 -23.63
CA LYS A 598 19.85 40.76 -24.13
C LYS A 598 19.46 40.55 -25.58
N LYS A 599 18.37 41.18 -26.05
CA LYS A 599 17.99 41.18 -27.47
C LYS A 599 19.02 41.91 -28.35
N LYS A 600 19.72 42.92 -27.82
CA LYS A 600 20.78 43.67 -28.52
C LYS A 600 22.10 42.89 -28.63
N GLN A 601 22.32 41.89 -27.77
CA GLN A 601 23.54 41.08 -27.79
C GLN A 601 23.44 39.90 -28.79
N PRO A 602 24.46 39.66 -29.64
CA PRO A 602 24.47 38.52 -30.54
C PRO A 602 24.67 37.22 -29.75
N LYS A 603 23.62 36.41 -29.65
CA LYS A 603 23.69 35.11 -28.95
C LYS A 603 24.04 34.00 -29.93
N LYS A 604 25.15 33.29 -29.71
CA LYS A 604 25.43 32.02 -30.40
C LYS A 604 24.41 30.97 -29.94
N GLN A 605 23.70 30.36 -30.90
CA GLN A 605 22.79 29.24 -30.61
C GLN A 605 23.58 28.05 -30.07
N ASN A 606 23.10 27.46 -28.97
CA ASN A 606 23.72 26.25 -28.40
C ASN A 606 23.47 25.03 -29.31
N ARG A 607 24.31 23.97 -29.24
CA ARG A 607 24.23 22.78 -30.12
C ARG A 607 22.82 22.18 -30.20
N PHE A 608 22.14 22.07 -29.06
CA PHE A 608 20.76 21.57 -28.98
C PHE A 608 19.75 22.48 -29.73
N GLN A 609 19.89 23.80 -29.59
CA GLN A 609 19.01 24.76 -30.27
C GLN A 609 19.21 24.70 -31.80
N ARG A 610 20.44 24.54 -32.28
CA ARG A 610 20.76 24.38 -33.71
C ARG A 610 20.15 23.09 -34.27
N LYS A 611 20.34 21.97 -33.56
CA LYS A 611 19.77 20.67 -33.94
C LYS A 611 18.23 20.71 -33.99
N MET A 612 17.60 21.35 -33.01
CA MET A 612 16.14 21.52 -32.99
C MET A 612 15.64 22.39 -34.15
N SER A 613 16.34 23.49 -34.48
CA SER A 613 15.99 24.32 -35.64
C SER A 613 16.17 23.59 -36.97
N GLU A 614 17.24 22.79 -37.11
CA GLU A 614 17.48 21.97 -38.31
C GLU A 614 16.37 20.92 -38.51
N ILE A 615 15.96 20.24 -37.43
CA ILE A 615 14.84 19.28 -37.46
C ILE A 615 13.54 19.97 -37.88
N MET A 616 13.23 21.15 -37.33
CA MET A 616 12.02 21.89 -37.71
C MET A 616 12.05 22.37 -39.16
N GLU A 617 13.22 22.80 -39.68
CA GLU A 617 13.37 23.24 -41.07
C GLU A 617 13.25 22.07 -42.05
N GLN A 618 13.79 20.90 -41.70
CA GLN A 618 13.61 19.67 -42.47
C GLN A 618 12.14 19.24 -42.53
N ALA A 619 11.43 19.30 -41.40
CA ALA A 619 10.00 18.99 -41.34
C ALA A 619 9.15 19.97 -42.17
N GLU A 620 9.51 21.25 -42.21
CA GLU A 620 8.84 22.25 -43.07
C GLU A 620 9.09 21.98 -44.56
N LYS A 621 10.33 21.66 -44.96
CA LYS A 621 10.66 21.26 -46.33
C LYS A 621 9.90 20.01 -46.76
N GLN A 622 9.79 19.01 -45.89
CA GLN A 622 9.01 17.80 -46.17
C GLN A 622 7.51 18.09 -46.35
N LYS A 623 6.91 18.95 -45.53
CA LYS A 623 5.52 19.37 -45.70
C LYS A 623 5.29 20.14 -47.00
N GLN A 624 6.17 21.07 -47.35
CA GLN A 624 6.08 21.82 -48.61
C GLN A 624 6.21 20.90 -49.82
N ILE A 625 7.10 19.90 -49.77
CA ILE A 625 7.23 18.88 -50.82
C ILE A 625 5.95 18.02 -50.93
N GLN A 626 5.34 17.64 -49.80
CA GLN A 626 4.07 16.90 -49.79
C GLN A 626 2.89 17.74 -50.34
N GLU A 627 2.81 19.03 -50.00
CA GLU A 627 1.78 19.93 -50.54
C GLU A 627 1.97 20.20 -52.04
N GLN A 628 3.22 20.32 -52.51
CA GLN A 628 3.52 20.43 -53.94
C GLN A 628 3.18 19.14 -54.70
N LYS A 629 3.38 17.97 -54.09
CA LYS A 629 2.96 16.67 -54.66
C LYS A 629 1.44 16.46 -54.65
N LYS A 630 0.68 17.12 -53.78
CA LYS A 630 -0.79 17.10 -53.77
C LYS A 630 -1.42 18.12 -54.74
N LYS A 631 -0.65 19.09 -55.24
CA LYS A 631 -1.09 20.12 -56.20
C LYS A 631 -0.71 19.82 -57.65
N LYS A 632 0.12 18.80 -57.88
CA LYS A 632 0.28 18.13 -59.18
C LYS A 632 -0.63 16.92 -59.19
#